data_AF-A0A1V4ZK96-F1
#
_entry.id   AF-A0A1V4ZK96-F1
#
_cell.length_a   1.000
_cell.length_b   1.000
_cell.length_c   1.000
_cell.angle_alpha   90.00
_cell.angle_beta   90.00
_cell.angle_gamma   90.00
#
_symmetry.space_group_name_H-M   'P 1'
#
loop_
_entity.id
_entity.type
_entity.pdbx_description
1 polymer ?
#
loop_
_entity_poly.entity_id
_entity_poly.type
_entity_poly.pdbx_seq_one_letter_code
_entity_poly.pdbx_strand_id
1 'polypeptide(L)'
;MGFCPLIAEHVNRNNQSGIQDTEDPMQTRIKEYRARFSITQEDLAKVVGVRRETIVFLEQGKYNPSLKLAHDVARALHTTIDDLFIFEDDGPEPERTVLVE
;
A
#
# COMPACT_ATOMS: atom_id res chain seq x y z
N MET A 1 6.17 -9.75 -40.79
CA MET A 1 4.86 -9.25 -41.27
C MET A 1 3.84 -10.31 -40.86
N GLY A 2 3.34 -10.33 -39.63
CA GLY A 2 2.45 -9.33 -39.04
C GLY A 2 1.02 -9.81 -39.23
N PHE A 3 0.38 -10.33 -38.18
CA PHE A 3 -1.08 -10.39 -38.04
C PHE A 3 -1.41 -10.45 -36.54
N CYS A 4 -1.86 -9.32 -36.00
CA CYS A 4 -2.47 -9.20 -34.68
C CYS A 4 -3.83 -9.93 -34.67
N PRO A 5 -4.14 -10.77 -33.66
CA PRO A 5 -5.52 -11.12 -33.36
C PRO A 5 -6.07 -10.04 -32.41
N LEU A 6 -6.96 -9.17 -32.88
CA LEU A 6 -8.41 -9.33 -32.87
C LEU A 6 -9.02 -9.23 -31.46
N ILE A 7 -9.49 -8.01 -31.18
CA ILE A 7 -10.76 -7.62 -30.53
C ILE A 7 -11.01 -8.06 -29.08
N ALA A 8 -10.98 -7.03 -28.23
CA ALA A 8 -11.54 -6.90 -26.90
C ALA A 8 -12.86 -7.68 -26.67
N GLU A 9 -12.81 -8.63 -25.75
CA GLU A 9 -14.01 -9.17 -25.11
C GLU A 9 -14.51 -8.20 -24.03
N HIS A 10 -15.67 -7.62 -24.33
CA HIS A 10 -16.54 -6.95 -23.37
C HIS A 10 -17.06 -8.01 -22.37
N VAL A 11 -16.56 -8.00 -21.13
CA VAL A 11 -17.16 -8.76 -20.03
C VAL A 11 -17.79 -7.78 -19.05
N ASN A 12 -19.10 -7.61 -19.18
CA ASN A 12 -19.96 -7.05 -18.14
C ASN A 12 -20.19 -8.14 -17.07
N ARG A 13 -19.73 -7.91 -15.84
CA ARG A 13 -20.08 -8.73 -14.66
C ARG A 13 -20.60 -7.82 -13.56
N ASN A 14 -21.91 -7.57 -13.58
CA ASN A 14 -22.63 -7.03 -12.43
C ASN A 14 -22.72 -8.09 -11.31
N ASN A 15 -22.28 -7.67 -10.12
CA ASN A 15 -22.73 -8.10 -8.80
C ASN A 15 -22.62 -9.60 -8.44
N GLN A 16 -21.43 -9.99 -7.96
CA GLN A 16 -21.30 -10.94 -6.85
C GLN A 16 -20.63 -10.21 -5.69
N SER A 17 -21.41 -9.95 -4.65
CA SER A 17 -20.95 -9.51 -3.33
C SER A 17 -19.88 -10.46 -2.77
N GLY A 18 -18.66 -9.97 -2.60
CA GLY A 18 -17.55 -10.65 -1.95
C GLY A 18 -16.34 -9.72 -1.97
N ILE A 19 -15.84 -9.39 -0.78
CA ILE A 19 -14.60 -8.66 -0.42
C ILE A 19 -13.75 -8.26 -1.65
N GLN A 20 -13.62 -6.96 -1.88
CA GLN A 20 -12.73 -6.41 -2.90
C GLN A 20 -11.29 -6.86 -2.59
N ASP A 21 -10.83 -7.93 -3.23
CA ASP A 21 -9.40 -8.22 -3.34
C ASP A 21 -8.81 -7.04 -4.11
N THR A 22 -8.17 -6.13 -3.38
CA THR A 22 -7.49 -4.96 -3.95
C THR A 22 -6.26 -5.47 -4.69
N GLU A 23 -6.37 -5.56 -6.01
CA GLU A 23 -5.32 -6.04 -6.92
C GLU A 23 -4.13 -5.06 -7.08
N ASP A 24 -4.04 -4.00 -6.28
CA ASP A 24 -2.86 -3.11 -6.26
C ASP A 24 -2.13 -3.20 -4.91
N PRO A 25 -0.87 -3.69 -4.89
CA PRO A 25 -0.08 -3.73 -3.66
C PRO A 25 0.20 -2.33 -3.14
N MET A 26 -0.11 -2.11 -1.85
CA MET A 26 0.18 -0.85 -1.15
C MET A 26 1.65 -0.45 -1.33
N GLN A 27 1.89 0.72 -1.91
CA GLN A 27 3.24 1.19 -2.13
C GLN A 27 3.88 1.65 -0.81
N THR A 28 5.10 1.17 -0.53
CA THR A 28 5.83 1.52 0.71
C THR A 28 7.26 1.93 0.45
N ARG A 29 7.80 2.76 1.35
CA ARG A 29 9.20 3.23 1.33
C ARG A 29 10.05 2.56 2.42
N ILE A 30 9.54 1.50 3.06
CA ILE A 30 10.20 0.82 4.19
C ILE A 30 11.62 0.40 3.84
N LYS A 31 11.82 -0.23 2.68
CA LYS A 31 13.14 -0.67 2.23
C LYS A 31 14.13 0.48 2.05
N GLU A 32 13.65 1.62 1.54
CA GLU A 32 14.45 2.83 1.34
C GLU A 32 14.93 3.38 2.68
N TYR A 33 14.01 3.60 3.63
CA TYR A 33 14.35 4.11 4.96
C TYR A 33 15.25 3.14 5.71
N ARG A 34 14.98 1.84 5.63
CA ARG A 34 15.79 0.80 6.26
C ARG A 34 17.23 0.82 5.75
N ALA A 35 17.44 1.05 4.44
CA ALA A 35 18.77 1.20 3.86
C ALA A 35 19.51 2.45 4.33
N ARG A 36 18.80 3.57 4.58
CA ARG A 36 19.41 4.80 5.13
C ARG A 36 20.02 4.58 6.52
N PHE A 37 19.42 3.70 7.32
CA PHE A 37 19.91 3.34 8.65
C PHE A 37 20.80 2.08 8.67
N SER A 38 21.13 1.51 7.50
CA SER A 38 21.96 0.29 7.38
C SER A 38 21.49 -0.91 8.22
N ILE A 39 20.18 -1.05 8.45
CA ILE A 39 19.61 -2.16 9.21
C ILE A 39 18.98 -3.21 8.28
N THR A 40 18.93 -4.47 8.70
CA THR A 40 18.30 -5.55 7.92
C THR A 40 16.80 -5.69 8.22
N GLN A 41 16.08 -6.46 7.39
CA GLN A 41 14.66 -6.77 7.67
C GLN A 41 14.49 -7.47 9.03
N GLU A 42 15.45 -8.32 9.40
CA GLU A 42 15.50 -9.01 10.69
C GLU A 42 15.67 -8.02 11.84
N ASP A 43 16.54 -7.02 11.67
CA ASP A 43 16.76 -5.99 12.71
C ASP A 43 15.51 -5.14 12.92
N LEU A 44 14.86 -4.69 11.83
CA LEU A 44 13.61 -3.95 11.93
C LEU A 44 12.50 -4.80 12.60
N ALA A 45 12.41 -6.08 12.25
CA ALA A 45 11.45 -7.00 12.84
C ALA A 45 11.65 -7.14 14.36
N LYS A 46 12.90 -7.24 14.82
CA LYS A 46 13.24 -7.29 16.25
C LYS A 46 12.86 -6.01 16.97
N VAL A 47 13.15 -4.85 16.39
CA VAL A 47 12.83 -3.53 16.99
C VAL A 47 11.31 -3.35 17.14
N VAL A 48 10.53 -3.77 16.15
CA VAL A 48 9.07 -3.62 16.13
C VAL A 48 8.37 -4.75 16.89
N GLY A 49 9.04 -5.88 17.14
CA GLY A 49 8.48 -7.02 17.86
C GLY A 49 7.60 -7.92 16.99
N VAL A 50 7.96 -8.09 15.71
CA VAL A 50 7.24 -8.93 14.74
C VAL A 50 8.15 -9.98 14.11
N ARG A 51 7.59 -10.88 13.32
CA ARG A 51 8.38 -11.85 12.54
C ARG A 51 9.03 -11.14 11.34
N ARG A 52 10.19 -11.61 10.89
CA ARG A 52 10.85 -11.10 9.66
C ARG A 52 9.93 -11.08 8.46
N GLU A 53 9.13 -12.14 8.30
CA GLU A 53 8.15 -12.29 7.22
C GLU A 53 7.13 -11.15 7.18
N THR A 54 6.74 -10.63 8.34
CA THR A 54 5.87 -9.46 8.45
C THR A 54 6.51 -8.25 7.75
N ILE A 55 7.80 -7.99 8.01
CA ILE A 55 8.54 -6.90 7.35
C ILE A 55 8.68 -7.15 5.85
N VAL A 56 8.90 -8.40 5.43
CA VAL A 56 8.96 -8.77 4.00
C VAL A 56 7.64 -8.44 3.30
N PHE A 57 6.50 -8.81 3.89
CA PHE A 57 5.20 -8.56 3.30
C PHE A 57 4.83 -7.07 3.29
N LEU A 58 5.25 -6.32 4.31
CA LEU A 58 5.11 -4.86 4.32
C LEU A 58 5.94 -4.19 3.22
N GLU A 59 7.21 -4.58 3.06
CA GLU A 59 8.06 -4.04 1.98
C GLU A 59 7.51 -4.41 0.59
N GLN A 60 6.78 -5.52 0.47
CA GLN A 60 6.15 -5.97 -0.78
C GLN A 60 4.73 -5.42 -0.99
N GLY A 61 4.18 -4.63 -0.05
CA GLY A 61 2.82 -4.10 -0.16
C GLY A 61 1.72 -5.15 -0.11
N LYS A 62 2.01 -6.35 0.41
CA LYS A 62 1.13 -7.53 0.31
C LYS A 62 -0.08 -7.50 1.23
N TYR A 63 -0.14 -6.57 2.19
CA TYR A 63 -1.29 -6.42 3.07
C TYR A 63 -1.32 -5.03 3.71
N ASN A 64 -2.52 -4.64 4.16
CA ASN A 64 -2.72 -3.43 4.95
C ASN A 64 -2.42 -3.69 6.45
N PRO A 65 -1.36 -3.10 7.03
CA PRO A 65 -1.07 -3.25 8.45
C PRO A 65 -2.13 -2.63 9.36
N SER A 66 -2.15 -3.05 10.62
CA SER A 66 -2.84 -2.28 11.64
C SER A 66 -2.16 -0.92 11.83
N LEU A 67 -2.93 0.10 12.24
CA LEU A 67 -2.39 1.42 12.56
C LEU A 67 -1.24 1.35 13.58
N LYS A 68 -1.36 0.47 14.58
CA LYS A 68 -0.31 0.25 15.59
C LYS A 68 1.00 -0.22 14.95
N LEU A 69 0.94 -1.18 14.03
CA LEU A 69 2.11 -1.70 13.34
C LEU A 69 2.72 -0.65 12.42
N ALA A 70 1.90 0.05 11.63
CA ALA A 70 2.37 1.15 10.78
C ALA A 70 3.09 2.23 11.58
N HIS A 71 2.50 2.64 12.71
CA HIS A 71 3.10 3.60 13.64
C HIS A 71 4.43 3.10 14.23
N ASP A 72 4.49 1.85 14.69
CA ASP A 72 5.72 1.30 15.29
C ASP A 72 6.87 1.21 14.27
N VAL A 73 6.57 0.83 13.02
CA VAL A 73 7.55 0.79 11.93
C VAL A 73 8.04 2.20 11.59
N ALA A 74 7.13 3.17 11.45
CA ALA A 74 7.46 4.56 11.18
C ALA A 74 8.39 5.14 12.27
N ARG A 75 8.05 4.90 13.54
CA ARG A 75 8.89 5.30 14.67
C ARG A 75 10.27 4.64 14.65
N ALA A 76 10.35 3.34 14.35
CA ALA A 76 11.62 2.60 14.27
C ALA A 76 12.53 3.11 13.14
N LEU A 77 11.93 3.67 12.09
CA LEU A 77 12.62 4.24 10.93
C LEU A 77 12.72 5.78 11.00
N HIS A 78 12.45 6.38 12.15
CA HIS A 78 12.52 7.82 12.37
C HIS A 78 11.79 8.66 11.32
N THR A 79 10.58 8.23 10.94
CA THR A 79 9.75 8.87 9.92
C THR A 79 8.27 8.85 10.32
N THR A 80 7.39 9.41 9.47
CA THR A 80 5.94 9.41 9.65
C THR A 80 5.26 8.26 8.90
N ILE A 81 3.99 8.00 9.17
CA ILE A 81 3.22 6.99 8.43
C ILE A 81 3.03 7.46 6.99
N ASP A 82 2.66 8.72 6.78
CA ASP A 82 2.44 9.33 5.46
C ASP A 82 3.69 9.30 4.57
N ASP A 83 4.88 9.46 5.17
CA ASP A 83 6.15 9.36 4.43
C ASP A 83 6.53 7.92 4.06
N LEU A 84 5.97 6.94 4.76
CA LEU A 84 6.38 5.54 4.71
C LEU A 84 5.43 4.66 3.90
N PHE A 85 4.14 4.95 3.95
CA PHE A 85 3.06 4.27 3.25
C PHE A 85 2.41 5.26 2.29
N ILE A 86 2.45 4.96 1.00
CA ILE A 86 1.92 5.82 -0.04
C ILE A 86 0.48 5.42 -0.30
N PHE A 87 -0.43 6.31 0.05
CA PHE A 87 -1.85 6.19 -0.24
C PHE A 87 -2.12 6.92 -1.55
N GLU A 88 -2.72 6.23 -2.52
CA GLU A 88 -3.25 6.93 -3.70
C GLU A 88 -4.40 7.80 -3.23
N ASP A 89 -4.30 9.10 -3.49
CA ASP A 89 -5.36 10.04 -3.19
C ASP A 89 -6.47 9.80 -4.23
N ASP A 90 -7.68 9.44 -3.78
CA ASP A 90 -8.85 9.21 -4.64
C ASP A 90 -9.40 10.54 -5.23
N GLY A 91 -8.51 11.42 -5.71
CA GLY A 91 -8.84 12.73 -6.23
C GLY A 91 -9.49 13.67 -5.19
N PRO A 92 -9.60 14.97 -5.50
CA PRO A 92 -10.39 15.87 -4.67
C PRO A 92 -11.84 15.36 -4.65
N GLU A 93 -12.40 15.13 -3.45
CA GLU A 93 -13.85 14.98 -3.33
C GLU A 93 -14.52 16.14 -4.07
N PRO A 94 -15.53 15.88 -4.94
CA PRO A 94 -16.16 16.95 -5.69
C PRO A 94 -16.64 18.01 -4.71
N GLU A 95 -16.15 19.23 -4.88
CA GLU A 95 -16.46 20.37 -4.03
C GLU A 95 -17.99 20.42 -3.84
N ARG A 96 -18.46 20.17 -2.60
CA ARG A 96 -19.87 20.41 -2.27
C ARG A 96 -20.09 21.90 -2.48
N THR A 97 -20.63 22.26 -3.63
CA THR A 97 -21.12 23.62 -3.87
C THR A 97 -22.19 23.86 -2.81
N VAL A 98 -21.83 24.63 -1.77
CA VAL A 98 -22.81 25.15 -0.83
C VAL A 98 -23.63 26.13 -1.66
N LEU A 99 -24.79 25.68 -2.14
CA LEU A 99 -25.82 26.56 -2.66
C LEU A 99 -26.28 27.41 -1.48
N VAL A 100 -25.67 28.59 -1.35
CA VAL A 100 -26.25 29.70 -0.60
C VAL A 100 -27.36 30.27 -1.49
N GLU A 101 -28.59 29.86 -1.19
CA GLU A 101 -29.81 30.57 -1.60
C GLU A 101 -30.20 31.61 -0.55
#